data_AF-A0A523ZRW3-F1
#
_entry.id   AF-A0A523ZRW3-F1
#
_cell.length_a   1.000
_cell.length_b   1.000
_cell.length_c   1.000
_cell.angle_alpha   90.00
_cell.angle_beta   90.00
_cell.angle_gamma   90.00
#
_symmetry.space_group_name_H-M   'P 1'
#
loop_
_entity.id
_entity.type
_entity.pdbx_description
1 polymer ?
#
loop_
_entity_poly.entity_id
_entity_poly.type
_entity_poly.pdbx_seq_one_letter_code
_entity_poly.pdbx_strand_id
1 'polypeptide(L)'
;MKMKKISALAVLFFMASFLSGSDEEDITLTLKLGNKKLRDKTMDVSPGKIYSAREGKAIPFSRMIKEMQESDFVYIGETHNSLPMHDIQLKIIQALHEQERNLAVGLEMFPVSHQEALNKWNMGILSQEEFIQESQWYVTWNFNFGF
;
A
#
# COMPACT_ATOMS: atom_id res chain seq x y z
N MET A 1 -62.12 9.84 44.62
CA MET A 1 -60.76 9.33 44.87
C MET A 1 -60.20 8.81 43.54
N LYS A 2 -59.34 9.56 42.84
CA LYS A 2 -58.85 9.22 41.49
C LYS A 2 -57.61 8.31 41.60
N MET A 3 -57.70 7.08 41.11
CA MET A 3 -56.56 6.17 40.95
C MET A 3 -55.70 6.60 39.76
N LYS A 4 -54.42 6.90 39.99
CA LYS A 4 -53.42 7.11 38.95
C LYS A 4 -53.02 5.76 38.37
N LYS A 5 -53.14 5.60 37.04
CA LYS A 5 -52.54 4.48 36.30
C LYS A 5 -51.02 4.69 36.29
N ILE A 6 -50.28 3.72 36.82
CA ILE A 6 -48.82 3.67 36.72
C ILE A 6 -48.50 2.97 35.41
N SER A 7 -48.05 3.73 34.42
CA SER A 7 -47.48 3.16 33.19
C SER A 7 -46.05 2.73 33.50
N ALA A 8 -45.80 1.42 33.57
CA ALA A 8 -44.46 0.88 33.62
C ALA A 8 -43.84 0.96 32.21
N LEU A 9 -42.90 1.88 32.01
CA LEU A 9 -42.09 1.96 30.80
C LEU A 9 -40.92 0.98 30.98
N ALA A 10 -41.02 -0.21 30.38
CA ALA A 10 -39.89 -1.14 30.31
C ALA A 10 -38.92 -0.63 29.25
N VAL A 11 -37.81 -0.02 29.68
CA VAL A 11 -36.69 0.31 28.82
C VAL A 11 -35.84 -0.96 28.68
N LEU A 12 -36.00 -1.68 27.57
CA LEU A 12 -35.06 -2.74 27.19
C LEU A 12 -33.75 -2.08 26.74
N PHE A 13 -32.72 -2.16 27.58
CA PHE A 13 -31.35 -1.89 27.18
C PHE A 13 -30.86 -3.12 26.41
N PHE A 14 -30.88 -3.05 25.08
CA PHE A 14 -30.23 -4.06 24.24
C PHE A 14 -28.73 -3.79 24.28
N MET A 15 -28.04 -4.36 25.27
CA MET A 15 -26.60 -4.37 25.30
C MET A 15 -26.14 -5.36 24.23
N ALA A 16 -25.92 -4.86 23.02
CA ALA A 16 -25.25 -5.61 21.97
C ALA A 16 -23.82 -5.85 22.45
N SER A 17 -23.58 -7.02 23.04
CA SER A 17 -22.24 -7.55 23.25
C SER A 17 -21.60 -7.71 21.88
N PHE A 18 -20.87 -6.70 21.43
CA PHE A 18 -19.87 -6.89 20.41
C PHE A 18 -18.91 -7.94 20.95
N LEU A 19 -18.99 -9.14 20.40
CA LEU A 19 -17.91 -10.10 20.45
C LEU A 19 -16.74 -9.44 19.71
N SER A 20 -15.96 -8.65 20.44
CA SER A 20 -14.63 -8.28 19.99
C SER A 20 -13.85 -9.59 19.88
N GLY A 21 -13.71 -10.10 18.66
CA GLY A 21 -12.59 -10.96 18.36
C GLY A 21 -11.36 -10.24 18.91
N SER A 22 -10.59 -10.91 19.76
CA SER A 22 -9.30 -10.40 20.17
C SER A 22 -8.43 -10.37 18.91
N ASP A 23 -8.42 -9.22 18.23
CA ASP A 23 -7.37 -8.87 17.27
C ASP A 23 -6.08 -8.79 18.09
N GLU A 24 -5.45 -9.93 18.31
CA GLU A 24 -4.15 -9.99 18.96
C GLU A 24 -3.20 -9.19 18.08
N GLU A 25 -2.73 -8.06 18.60
CA GLU A 25 -1.92 -7.11 17.83
C GLU A 25 -0.66 -7.80 17.33
N ASP A 26 -0.46 -7.82 16.01
CA ASP A 26 0.68 -8.51 15.40
C ASP A 26 1.99 -7.87 15.90
N ILE A 27 2.71 -8.62 16.74
CA ILE A 27 3.96 -8.16 17.37
C ILE A 27 5.03 -7.79 16.35
N THR A 28 4.94 -8.28 15.11
CA THR A 28 5.89 -7.96 14.05
C THR A 28 5.80 -6.49 13.63
N LEU A 29 4.66 -5.83 13.86
CA LEU A 29 4.44 -4.41 13.57
C LEU A 29 5.13 -3.46 14.59
N THR A 30 5.59 -3.98 15.72
CA THR A 30 6.21 -3.19 16.81
C THR A 30 7.65 -3.60 17.13
N LEU A 31 8.30 -4.33 16.22
CA LEU A 31 9.71 -4.68 16.35
C LEU A 31 10.58 -3.43 16.51
N LYS A 32 11.53 -3.46 17.46
CA LYS A 32 12.42 -2.33 17.79
C LYS A 32 13.56 -2.14 16.77
N LEU A 33 13.23 -2.18 15.49
CA LEU A 33 14.16 -2.01 14.37
C LEU A 33 14.13 -0.57 13.84
N GLY A 34 15.24 -0.12 13.27
CA GLY A 34 15.34 1.20 12.62
C GLY A 34 15.64 2.38 13.54
N ASN A 35 15.20 3.57 13.13
CA ASN A 35 15.57 4.85 13.74
C ASN A 35 15.12 4.95 15.20
N LYS A 36 16.05 5.18 16.14
CA LYS A 36 15.77 5.31 17.59
C LYS A 36 14.71 6.37 17.94
N LYS A 37 14.52 7.40 17.09
CA LYS A 37 13.50 8.44 17.30
C LYS A 37 12.08 8.02 16.87
N LEU A 38 11.96 6.92 16.12
CA LEU A 38 10.71 6.47 15.48
C LEU A 38 10.31 5.05 15.88
N ARG A 39 11.27 4.15 16.16
CA ARG A 39 11.05 2.69 16.35
C ARG A 39 10.11 2.30 17.49
N ASP A 40 9.88 3.19 18.45
CA ASP A 40 9.03 2.96 19.62
C ASP A 40 7.73 3.79 19.54
N LYS A 41 7.40 4.34 18.35
CA LYS A 41 6.21 5.17 18.11
C LYS A 41 5.23 4.47 17.19
N THR A 42 3.94 4.64 17.49
CA THR A 42 2.83 4.19 16.66
C THR A 42 2.09 5.40 16.07
N MET A 43 1.32 5.17 15.01
CA MET A 43 0.40 6.16 14.46
C MET A 43 -0.88 5.49 13.98
N ASP A 44 -2.01 6.17 14.17
CA ASP A 44 -3.28 5.72 13.61
C ASP A 44 -3.39 6.17 12.16
N VAL A 45 -3.65 5.22 11.27
CA VAL A 45 -3.85 5.46 9.85
C VAL A 45 -5.30 5.19 9.45
N SER A 46 -5.80 5.95 8.48
CA SER A 46 -7.12 5.73 7.89
C SER A 46 -6.99 5.53 6.37
N PRO A 47 -7.82 4.68 5.74
CA PRO A 47 -7.84 4.49 4.30
C PRO A 47 -7.92 5.80 3.51
N GLY A 48 -7.30 5.82 2.33
CA GLY A 48 -7.35 6.97 1.41
C GLY A 48 -6.48 8.17 1.81
N LYS A 49 -5.65 8.05 2.85
CA LYS A 49 -4.69 9.08 3.25
C LYS A 49 -3.26 8.57 3.17
N ILE A 50 -2.35 9.50 2.91
CA ILE A 50 -0.89 9.29 2.92
C ILE A 50 -0.36 9.92 4.20
N TYR A 51 0.48 9.21 4.93
CA TYR A 51 1.05 9.67 6.20
C TYR A 51 2.56 9.80 6.09
N SER A 52 3.11 10.89 6.64
CA SER A 52 4.56 10.98 6.85
C SER A 52 4.92 10.23 8.14
N ALA A 53 5.68 9.14 8.01
CA ALA A 53 6.12 8.39 9.18
C ALA A 53 7.02 9.21 10.13
N ARG A 54 7.72 10.21 9.59
CA ARG A 54 8.57 11.12 10.36
C ARG A 54 7.74 12.10 11.21
N GLU A 55 6.66 12.63 10.65
CA GLU A 55 5.84 13.66 11.29
C GLU A 55 4.62 13.09 12.03
N GLY A 56 4.23 11.84 11.75
CA GLY A 56 3.06 11.19 12.35
C GLY A 56 1.74 11.82 11.92
N LYS A 57 1.67 12.46 10.75
CA LYS A 57 0.46 13.13 10.25
C LYS A 57 0.23 12.88 8.77
N ALA A 58 -1.04 13.03 8.36
CA ALA A 58 -1.42 12.95 6.96
C ALA A 58 -0.79 14.10 6.15
N ILE A 59 -0.34 13.78 4.93
CA ILE A 59 0.24 14.71 3.97
C ILE A 59 -0.47 14.58 2.60
N PRO A 60 -0.52 15.66 1.81
CA PRO A 60 -1.00 15.58 0.43
C PRO A 60 -0.07 14.72 -0.45
N PHE A 61 -0.64 14.06 -1.46
CA PHE A 61 0.12 13.30 -2.46
C PHE A 61 1.21 14.14 -3.14
N SER A 62 0.89 15.38 -3.52
CA SER A 62 1.85 16.30 -4.14
C SER A 62 3.06 16.59 -3.25
N ARG A 63 2.86 16.64 -1.93
CA ARG A 63 3.96 16.80 -0.97
C ARG A 63 4.84 15.55 -0.93
N MET A 64 4.23 14.36 -0.90
CA MET A 64 4.98 13.10 -0.94
C MET A 64 5.83 12.99 -2.20
N ILE A 65 5.27 13.31 -3.38
CA ILE A 65 6.01 13.31 -4.64
C ILE A 65 7.18 14.29 -4.61
N LYS A 66 6.97 15.51 -4.09
CA LYS A 66 8.06 16.49 -3.95
C LYS A 66 9.21 15.99 -3.07
N GLU A 67 8.89 15.33 -1.95
CA GLU A 67 9.92 14.73 -1.08
C GLU A 67 10.65 13.56 -1.78
N MET A 68 9.95 12.76 -2.58
CA MET A 68 10.56 11.67 -3.37
C MET A 68 11.52 12.18 -4.46
N GLN A 69 11.23 13.33 -5.08
CA GLN A 69 12.08 13.94 -6.11
C GLN A 69 13.47 14.37 -5.61
N GLU A 70 13.59 14.65 -4.31
CA GLU A 70 14.88 15.01 -3.69
C GLU A 70 15.76 13.78 -3.43
N SER A 71 15.28 12.57 -3.74
CA SER A 71 15.96 11.30 -3.47
C SER A 71 16.48 10.66 -4.75
N ASP A 72 17.71 10.13 -4.73
CA ASP A 72 18.28 9.34 -5.84
C ASP A 72 17.58 7.99 -6.01
N PHE A 73 17.04 7.43 -4.92
CA PHE A 73 16.36 6.14 -4.88
C PHE A 73 15.07 6.23 -4.07
N VAL A 74 13.99 5.67 -4.63
CA VAL A 74 12.68 5.57 -3.97
C VAL A 74 12.28 4.10 -3.95
N TYR A 75 12.07 3.55 -2.75
CA TYR A 75 11.57 2.19 -2.57
C TYR A 75 10.07 2.23 -2.29
N ILE A 76 9.30 1.43 -3.02
CA ILE A 76 7.85 1.32 -2.85
C ILE A 76 7.54 -0.12 -2.47
N GLY A 77 7.12 -0.34 -1.22
CA GLY A 77 6.71 -1.66 -0.74
C GLY A 77 5.27 -1.99 -1.13
N GLU A 78 4.98 -3.28 -1.27
CA GLU A 78 3.67 -3.76 -1.68
C GLU A 78 3.24 -5.07 -1.00
N THR A 79 1.96 -5.35 -1.10
CA THR A 79 1.44 -6.72 -1.06
C THR A 79 1.16 -7.12 -2.51
N HIS A 80 1.79 -8.18 -3.00
CA HIS A 80 1.89 -8.54 -4.43
C HIS A 80 0.56 -8.75 -5.20
N ASN A 81 -0.57 -8.85 -4.50
CA ASN A 81 -1.88 -9.09 -5.10
C ASN A 81 -2.91 -8.01 -4.69
N SER A 82 -2.45 -6.77 -4.57
CA SER A 82 -3.27 -5.64 -4.11
C SER A 82 -3.42 -4.59 -5.21
N LEU A 83 -4.53 -4.66 -5.94
CA LEU A 83 -4.89 -3.66 -6.97
C LEU A 83 -4.81 -2.20 -6.47
N PRO A 84 -5.29 -1.85 -5.26
CA PRO A 84 -5.13 -0.48 -4.76
C PRO A 84 -3.67 -0.05 -4.59
N MET A 85 -2.76 -1.01 -4.33
CA MET A 85 -1.32 -0.74 -4.25
C MET A 85 -0.70 -0.58 -5.64
N HIS A 86 -1.10 -1.41 -6.60
CA HIS A 86 -0.68 -1.26 -8.01
C HIS A 86 -1.13 0.10 -8.57
N ASP A 87 -2.35 0.55 -8.25
CA ASP A 87 -2.87 1.85 -8.66
C ASP A 87 -2.06 3.03 -8.12
N ILE A 88 -1.67 3.00 -6.84
CA ILE A 88 -0.87 4.09 -6.27
C ILE A 88 0.58 4.06 -6.77
N GLN A 89 1.15 2.88 -7.01
CA GLN A 89 2.48 2.75 -7.65
C GLN A 89 2.49 3.39 -9.03
N LEU A 90 1.49 3.08 -9.87
CA LEU A 90 1.37 3.69 -11.20
C LEU A 90 1.28 5.22 -11.10
N LYS A 91 0.45 5.74 -10.19
CA LYS A 91 0.33 7.20 -9.96
C LYS A 91 1.66 7.83 -9.52
N ILE A 92 2.43 7.15 -8.67
CA ILE A 92 3.75 7.62 -8.24
C ILE A 92 4.71 7.67 -9.43
N ILE A 93 4.80 6.57 -10.21
CA ILE A 93 5.67 6.49 -11.39
C ILE A 93 5.32 7.59 -12.40
N GLN A 94 4.03 7.79 -12.69
CA GLN A 94 3.57 8.85 -13.60
C GLN A 94 3.97 10.24 -13.09
N ALA A 95 3.72 10.55 -11.81
CA ALA A 95 4.03 11.84 -11.23
C ALA A 95 5.55 12.14 -11.18
N LEU A 96 6.38 11.11 -10.93
CA LEU A 96 7.83 11.24 -10.99
C LEU A 96 8.32 11.40 -12.44
N HIS A 97 7.77 10.63 -13.37
CA HIS A 97 8.15 10.67 -14.78
C HIS A 97 7.78 11.99 -15.48
N GLU A 98 6.69 12.64 -15.07
CA GLU A 98 6.32 13.97 -15.57
C GLU A 98 7.40 15.02 -15.29
N GLN A 99 8.25 14.78 -14.28
CA GLN A 99 9.20 15.74 -13.72
C GLN A 99 10.64 15.38 -14.11
N GLU A 100 10.96 14.09 -14.16
CA GLU A 100 12.21 13.55 -14.70
C GLU A 100 11.92 12.51 -15.79
N ARG A 101 12.34 12.80 -17.02
CA ARG A 101 12.09 11.92 -18.16
C ARG A 101 12.99 10.69 -18.16
N ASN A 102 14.15 10.77 -17.50
CA ASN A 102 15.10 9.69 -17.37
C ASN A 102 14.87 8.88 -16.07
N LEU A 103 13.62 8.48 -15.82
CA LEU A 103 13.25 7.65 -14.69
C LEU A 103 13.46 6.16 -15.03
N ALA A 104 14.23 5.46 -14.20
CA ALA A 104 14.32 4.00 -14.24
C ALA A 104 13.41 3.38 -13.16
N VAL A 105 12.70 2.30 -13.52
CA VAL A 105 11.87 1.54 -12.59
C VAL A 105 12.47 0.14 -12.43
N GLY A 106 12.90 -0.18 -11.22
CA GLY A 106 13.28 -1.54 -10.83
C GLY A 106 12.07 -2.33 -10.38
N LEU A 107 11.98 -3.59 -10.77
CA LEU A 107 10.87 -4.49 -10.44
C LEU A 107 11.44 -5.74 -9.78
N GLU A 108 11.01 -6.05 -8.56
CA GLU A 108 11.48 -7.21 -7.77
C GLU A 108 11.31 -8.53 -8.53
N MET A 109 10.24 -8.61 -9.31
CA MET A 109 9.77 -9.82 -9.94
C MET A 109 10.57 -10.28 -11.18
N PHE A 110 11.50 -9.44 -11.66
CA PHE A 110 12.42 -9.76 -12.75
C PHE A 110 13.85 -9.90 -12.23
N PRO A 111 14.45 -11.10 -12.32
CA PRO A 111 15.89 -11.26 -12.11
C PRO A 111 16.69 -10.45 -13.14
N VAL A 112 17.90 -10.03 -12.77
CA VAL A 112 18.79 -9.26 -13.67
C VAL A 112 19.10 -9.99 -14.98
N SER A 113 19.07 -11.32 -14.99
CA SER A 113 19.24 -12.14 -16.20
C SER A 113 18.17 -11.90 -17.26
N HIS A 114 17.02 -11.34 -16.90
CA HIS A 114 15.89 -11.08 -17.80
C HIS A 114 15.87 -9.66 -18.36
N GLN A 115 16.93 -8.87 -18.13
CA GLN A 115 17.02 -7.49 -18.60
C GLN A 115 16.82 -7.34 -20.11
N GLU A 116 17.23 -8.32 -20.92
CA GLU A 116 17.03 -8.26 -22.38
C GLU A 116 15.55 -8.24 -22.76
N ALA A 117 14.71 -9.06 -22.11
CA ALA A 117 13.27 -9.07 -22.35
C ALA A 117 12.63 -7.72 -21.97
N LEU A 118 13.06 -7.11 -20.86
CA LEU A 118 12.62 -5.78 -20.44
C LEU A 118 13.03 -4.69 -21.43
N ASN A 119 14.25 -4.76 -21.96
CA ASN A 119 14.72 -3.81 -22.97
C ASN A 119 13.87 -3.90 -24.23
N LYS A 120 13.61 -5.11 -24.74
CA LYS A 120 12.77 -5.30 -25.94
C LYS A 120 11.34 -4.83 -25.71
N TRP A 121 10.77 -5.12 -24.55
CA TRP A 121 9.44 -4.63 -24.16
C TRP A 121 9.39 -3.10 -24.13
N ASN A 122 10.35 -2.45 -23.46
CA ASN A 122 10.44 -0.98 -23.40
C ASN A 122 10.63 -0.33 -24.78
N MET A 123 11.27 -1.03 -25.72
CA MET A 123 11.42 -0.58 -27.12
C MET A 123 10.18 -0.84 -27.98
N GLY A 124 9.14 -1.50 -27.44
CA GLY A 124 7.95 -1.88 -28.20
C GLY A 124 8.18 -2.99 -29.21
N ILE A 125 9.24 -3.79 -29.04
CA ILE A 125 9.59 -4.90 -29.94
C ILE A 125 8.71 -6.12 -29.66
N LEU A 126 8.39 -6.36 -28.39
CA LEU A 126 7.58 -7.52 -27.98
C LEU A 126 6.09 -7.13 -27.89
N SER A 127 5.22 -8.02 -28.36
CA SER A 127 3.83 -8.08 -27.89
C SER A 127 3.77 -8.44 -26.40
N GLN A 128 2.60 -8.25 -25.79
CA GLN A 128 2.40 -8.62 -24.38
C GLN A 128 2.61 -10.12 -24.18
N GLU A 129 2.12 -10.94 -25.09
CA GLU A 129 2.26 -12.40 -25.06
C GLU A 129 3.73 -12.83 -25.14
N GLU A 130 4.49 -12.23 -26.06
CA GLU A 130 5.94 -12.48 -26.19
C GLU A 130 6.70 -12.00 -24.96
N PHE A 131 6.33 -10.84 -24.40
CA PHE A 131 6.94 -10.34 -23.16
C PHE A 131 6.73 -11.30 -21.98
N ILE A 132 5.50 -11.78 -21.77
CA ILE A 132 5.19 -12.74 -20.70
C ILE A 132 6.02 -14.02 -20.83
N GLN A 133 6.24 -14.48 -22.07
CA GLN A 133 7.05 -15.67 -22.36
C GLN A 133 8.55 -15.40 -22.18
N GLU A 134 9.11 -14.39 -22.84
CA GLU A 134 10.56 -14.08 -22.80
C GLU A 134 11.03 -13.67 -21.40
N SER A 135 10.20 -12.94 -20.67
CA SER A 135 10.50 -12.53 -19.30
C SER A 135 10.30 -13.65 -18.28
N GLN A 136 9.75 -14.80 -18.70
CA GLN A 136 9.46 -15.96 -17.88
C GLN A 136 8.61 -15.62 -16.64
N TRP A 137 7.65 -14.69 -16.78
CA TRP A 137 6.81 -14.18 -15.69
C TRP A 137 6.25 -15.27 -14.76
N TYR A 138 5.69 -16.34 -15.33
CA TYR A 138 5.09 -17.43 -14.56
C TYR A 138 6.10 -18.39 -13.91
N VAL A 139 7.37 -18.32 -14.30
CA VAL A 139 8.46 -19.08 -13.67
C VAL A 139 9.07 -18.29 -12.52
N THR A 140 9.31 -17.00 -12.71
CA THR A 140 10.00 -16.15 -11.72
C THR A 140 9.05 -15.59 -10.67
N TRP A 141 7.87 -15.14 -11.09
CA TRP A 141 6.91 -14.45 -10.22
C TRP A 141 5.70 -15.29 -9.86
N ASN A 142 5.17 -16.04 -10.83
CA ASN A 142 4.07 -16.99 -10.63
C ASN A 142 2.75 -16.36 -10.12
N PHE A 143 2.53 -15.06 -10.38
CA PHE A 143 1.22 -14.40 -10.21
C PHE A 143 0.49 -14.26 -11.55
N ASN A 144 -0.82 -14.04 -11.53
CA ASN A 144 -1.58 -13.74 -12.75
C ASN A 144 -1.10 -12.42 -13.36
N PHE A 145 -0.68 -12.44 -14.62
CA PHE A 145 -0.28 -11.20 -15.29
C PHE A 145 -1.49 -10.27 -15.44
N GLY A 146 -1.29 -8.98 -15.11
CA GLY A 146 -2.35 -7.97 -15.16
C GLY A 146 -3.34 -7.99 -13.99
N PHE A 147 -3.05 -8.78 -12.96
CA PHE A 147 -3.75 -8.75 -11.67
C PHE A 147 -2.98 -7.95 -10.63
#